data_AF-A0A321LEX6-F1
#
_entry.id   AF-A0A321LEX6-F1
#
_cell.length_a   1.000
_cell.length_b   1.000
_cell.length_c   1.000
_cell.angle_alpha   90.00
_cell.angle_beta   90.00
_cell.angle_gamma   90.00
#
_symmetry.space_group_name_H-M   'P 1'
#
loop_
_entity.id
_entity.type
_entity.pdbx_description
1 polymer ?
#
loop_
_entity_poly.entity_id
_entity_poly.type
_entity_poly.pdbx_seq_one_letter_code
_entity_poly.pdbx_strand_id
1 'polypeptide(L)'
;MSLTYNLVRDCLNNVDDAAGRWQIEGGKVFQKDKHVANYSSIKRVSCGTAEQNTAQLWVTLFFLKGKPPENITLHGSHDFNSGGEIGSVSAASSAFAAQIGKQFKRVVNTLTIG
;
A
#
# COMPACT_ATOMS: atom_id res chain seq x y z
N MET A 1 -2.91 -13.34 14.31
CA MET A 1 -4.06 -12.44 14.08
C MET A 1 -3.79 -11.58 12.87
N SER A 2 -4.75 -11.49 11.97
CA SER A 2 -4.71 -10.61 10.81
C SER A 2 -5.27 -9.22 11.16
N LEU A 3 -4.70 -8.19 10.54
CA LEU A 3 -5.23 -6.83 10.53
C LEU A 3 -6.01 -6.64 9.23
N THR A 4 -7.21 -6.06 9.32
CA THR A 4 -8.00 -5.69 8.14
C THR A 4 -8.31 -4.19 8.19
N TYR A 5 -8.04 -3.51 7.09
CA TYR A 5 -8.26 -2.09 6.88
C TYR A 5 -9.03 -1.84 5.59
N ASN A 6 -9.79 -0.75 5.56
CA ASN A 6 -10.44 -0.21 4.37
C ASN A 6 -9.72 1.08 3.94
N LEU A 7 -9.10 1.07 2.77
CA LEU A 7 -8.38 2.19 2.18
C LEU A 7 -9.33 2.95 1.25
N VAL A 8 -9.68 4.17 1.64
CA VAL A 8 -10.52 5.08 0.86
C VAL A 8 -9.62 6.08 0.16
N ARG A 9 -9.56 6.01 -1.16
CA ARG A 9 -8.72 6.86 -2.00
C ARG A 9 -9.29 8.26 -2.12
N ASP A 10 -8.48 9.26 -1.79
CA ASP A 10 -8.81 10.68 -1.96
C ASP A 10 -8.22 11.24 -3.26
N CYS A 11 -7.05 10.75 -3.70
CA CYS A 11 -6.41 11.20 -4.93
C CYS A 11 -5.74 10.05 -5.73
N LEU A 12 -5.63 10.25 -7.04
CA LEU A 12 -4.94 9.36 -7.97
C LEU A 12 -4.29 10.20 -9.08
N ASN A 13 -2.98 10.13 -9.22
CA ASN A 13 -2.23 10.83 -10.26
C ASN A 13 -1.39 9.84 -11.04
N ASN A 14 -1.42 9.94 -12.38
CA ASN A 14 -0.52 9.21 -13.25
C ASN A 14 0.55 10.17 -13.79
N VAL A 15 1.80 9.75 -13.76
CA VAL A 15 2.94 10.52 -14.26
C VAL A 15 3.79 9.59 -15.12
N ASP A 16 4.01 9.97 -16.37
CA ASP A 16 4.91 9.27 -17.28
C ASP A 16 6.26 10.01 -17.32
N ASP A 17 7.36 9.27 -17.19
CA ASP A 17 8.72 9.78 -17.29
C ASP A 17 9.62 8.85 -18.13
N ALA A 18 10.90 9.21 -18.29
CA ALA A 18 11.85 8.41 -19.06
C ALA A 18 12.09 7.00 -18.48
N ALA A 19 11.75 6.78 -17.21
CA ALA A 19 11.93 5.51 -16.50
C ALA A 19 10.63 4.67 -16.44
N GLY A 20 9.54 5.15 -17.02
CA GLY A 20 8.28 4.42 -17.16
C GLY A 20 7.07 5.21 -16.63
N ARG A 21 6.08 4.49 -16.11
CA ARG A 21 4.84 5.06 -15.60
C ARG A 21 4.76 4.93 -14.09
N TRP A 22 4.42 6.03 -13.45
CA TRP A 22 4.09 6.12 -12.04
C TRP A 22 2.59 6.32 -11.88
N GLN A 23 2.00 5.57 -10.96
CA GLN A 23 0.67 5.83 -10.46
C GLN A 23 0.76 6.05 -8.95
N ILE A 24 0.41 7.26 -8.52
CA ILE A 24 0.56 7.72 -7.14
C ILE A 24 -0.85 7.97 -6.60
N GLU A 25 -1.20 7.27 -5.54
CA GLU A 25 -2.49 7.46 -4.86
C GLU A 25 -2.30 7.67 -3.36
N GLY A 26 -3.30 8.29 -2.74
CA GLY A 26 -3.32 8.48 -1.30
C GLY A 26 -4.74 8.68 -0.80
N GLY A 27 -4.88 8.59 0.51
CA GLY A 27 -6.17 8.80 1.16
C GLY A 27 -6.18 8.31 2.60
N LYS A 28 -7.34 7.81 3.02
CA LYS A 28 -7.64 7.48 4.41
C LYS A 28 -7.72 5.98 4.62
N VAL A 29 -7.35 5.55 5.82
CA VAL A 29 -7.37 4.15 6.26
C VAL A 29 -8.36 4.04 7.41
N PHE A 30 -9.35 3.19 7.22
CA PHE A 30 -10.36 2.89 8.21
C PHE A 30 -10.15 1.48 8.76
N GLN A 31 -10.36 1.32 10.06
CA GLN A 31 -10.52 0.02 10.69
C GLN A 31 -11.94 -0.06 11.22
N LYS A 32 -12.75 -0.94 10.64
CA LYS A 32 -14.22 -0.83 10.73
C LYS A 32 -14.62 0.56 10.23
N ASP A 33 -15.34 1.35 11.04
CA ASP A 33 -15.79 2.70 10.67
C ASP A 33 -14.92 3.83 11.22
N LYS A 34 -13.79 3.50 11.86
CA LYS A 34 -12.90 4.49 12.48
C LYS A 34 -11.73 4.81 11.57
N HIS A 35 -11.53 6.09 11.27
CA HIS A 35 -10.31 6.58 10.61
C HIS A 35 -9.11 6.43 11.56
N VAL A 36 -8.14 5.61 11.18
CA VAL A 36 -6.98 5.24 12.03
C VAL A 36 -5.64 5.67 11.46
N ALA A 37 -5.55 5.84 10.14
CA ALA A 37 -4.33 6.24 9.45
C ALA A 37 -4.64 6.98 8.14
N ASN A 38 -3.66 7.66 7.59
CA ASN A 38 -3.64 8.01 6.17
C ASN A 38 -2.72 7.04 5.44
N TYR A 39 -2.87 6.92 4.12
CA TYR A 39 -1.92 6.13 3.33
C TYR A 39 -1.41 6.91 2.12
N SER A 40 -0.20 6.56 1.72
CA SER A 40 0.38 6.91 0.43
C SER A 40 0.78 5.62 -0.28
N SER A 41 0.49 5.51 -1.56
CA SER A 41 0.83 4.36 -2.38
C SER A 41 1.41 4.80 -3.72
N ILE A 42 2.45 4.09 -4.13
CA ILE A 42 3.15 4.30 -5.39
C ILE A 42 3.17 2.96 -6.12
N LYS A 43 2.76 2.99 -7.38
CA LYS A 43 2.87 1.89 -8.33
C LYS A 43 3.79 2.34 -9.46
N ARG A 44 4.80 1.54 -9.77
CA ARG A 44 5.74 1.81 -10.85
C ARG A 44 5.72 0.71 -11.89
N VAL A 45 5.41 1.09 -13.12
CA VAL A 45 5.58 0.25 -14.31
C VAL A 45 6.88 0.67 -14.99
N SER A 46 7.79 -0.26 -15.19
CA SER A 46 9.08 -0.03 -15.84
C SER A 46 9.48 -1.24 -16.68
N CYS A 47 10.71 -1.22 -17.22
CA CYS A 47 11.29 -2.42 -17.81
C CYS A 47 11.22 -3.59 -16.81
N GLY A 48 10.88 -4.78 -17.32
CA GLY A 48 10.67 -5.99 -16.53
C GLY A 48 9.27 -6.16 -15.93
N THR A 49 8.53 -5.09 -15.63
CA THR A 49 7.16 -5.21 -15.09
C THR A 49 6.06 -4.97 -16.13
N ALA A 50 6.34 -4.16 -17.15
CA ALA A 50 5.41 -3.88 -18.25
C ALA A 50 4.97 -5.15 -18.99
N GLU A 51 5.91 -6.04 -19.31
CA GLU A 51 5.63 -7.32 -20.01
C GLU A 51 4.72 -8.26 -19.21
N GLN A 52 4.71 -8.10 -17.89
CA GLN A 52 3.91 -8.89 -16.96
C GLN A 52 2.58 -8.20 -16.60
N ASN A 53 2.28 -7.06 -17.23
CA ASN A 53 1.16 -6.19 -16.86
C ASN A 53 1.07 -5.97 -15.33
N THR A 54 2.22 -5.70 -14.72
CA THR A 54 2.40 -5.60 -13.26
C THR A 54 3.12 -4.30 -12.92
N ALA A 55 2.95 -3.79 -11.70
CA ALA A 55 3.74 -2.70 -11.16
C ALA A 55 4.46 -3.12 -9.87
N GLN A 56 5.66 -2.56 -9.65
CA GLN A 56 6.27 -2.52 -8.33
C GLN A 56 5.38 -1.65 -7.44
N LEU A 57 5.10 -2.12 -6.23
CA LEU A 57 4.16 -1.47 -5.32
C LEU A 57 4.82 -1.12 -4.00
N TRP A 58 4.63 0.12 -3.58
CA TRP A 58 4.91 0.63 -2.25
C TRP A 58 3.63 1.18 -1.66
N VAL A 59 3.32 0.82 -0.42
CA VAL A 59 2.21 1.42 0.35
C VAL A 59 2.74 1.71 1.74
N THR A 60 2.54 2.93 2.24
CA THR A 60 2.83 3.26 3.64
C THR A 60 1.57 3.78 4.32
N LEU A 61 1.23 3.17 5.45
CA LEU A 61 0.18 3.63 6.36
C LEU A 61 0.83 4.51 7.43
N PHE A 62 0.29 5.71 7.67
CA PHE A 62 0.71 6.66 8.69
C PHE A 62 -0.39 6.82 9.73
N PHE A 63 -0.21 6.21 10.90
CA PHE A 63 -1.24 6.16 11.94
C PHE A 63 -1.42 7.51 12.62
N LEU A 64 -2.68 7.93 12.85
CA LEU A 64 -3.01 9.29 13.30
C LEU A 64 -2.50 9.63 14.72
N LYS A 65 -2.05 8.64 15.48
CA LYS A 65 -1.48 8.83 16.82
C LYS A 65 0.05 8.86 16.73
N GLY A 66 0.66 9.78 17.48
CA GLY A 66 2.11 9.95 17.53
C GLY A 66 2.62 11.14 16.72
N LYS A 67 3.76 11.70 17.15
CA LYS A 67 4.51 12.74 16.44
C LYS A 67 6.01 12.41 16.58
N PRO A 68 6.66 11.84 15.54
CA PRO A 68 6.11 11.50 14.22
C PRO A 68 5.05 10.37 14.28
N PRO A 69 4.18 10.25 13.25
CA PRO A 69 3.25 9.12 13.13
C PRO A 69 3.97 7.78 13.14
N GLU A 70 3.42 6.81 13.87
CA GLU A 70 3.82 5.40 13.69
C GLU A 70 3.40 4.94 12.28
N ASN A 71 4.13 4.00 11.69
CA ASN A 71 3.92 3.59 10.30
C ASN A 71 4.09 2.09 10.06
N ILE A 72 3.47 1.63 8.97
CA ILE A 72 3.69 0.32 8.35
C ILE A 72 3.94 0.56 6.86
N THR A 73 5.04 0.04 6.33
CA THR A 73 5.36 0.05 4.89
C THR A 73 5.24 -1.36 4.33
N LEU A 74 4.57 -1.45 3.19
CA LEU A 74 4.28 -2.66 2.44
C LEU A 74 5.00 -2.57 1.10
N HIS A 75 5.75 -3.60 0.73
CA HIS A 75 6.33 -3.74 -0.61
C HIS A 75 5.74 -4.97 -1.30
N GLY A 76 5.52 -4.87 -2.60
CA GLY A 76 4.96 -5.96 -3.35
C GLY A 76 4.73 -5.66 -4.81
N SER A 77 3.69 -6.27 -5.36
CA SER A 77 3.26 -6.09 -6.74
C SER A 77 1.78 -5.70 -6.82
N HIS A 78 1.46 -4.95 -7.87
CA HIS A 78 0.09 -4.69 -8.31
C HIS A 78 -0.11 -5.33 -9.69
N ASP A 79 -1.11 -6.21 -9.81
CA ASP A 79 -1.51 -6.82 -11.08
C ASP A 79 -2.63 -5.99 -11.71
N PHE A 80 -2.39 -5.46 -12.91
CA PHE A 80 -3.37 -4.63 -13.60
C PHE A 80 -4.53 -5.45 -14.20
N ASN A 81 -4.41 -6.78 -14.33
CA ASN A 81 -5.51 -7.61 -14.85
C ASN A 81 -6.63 -7.76 -13.80
N SER A 82 -6.27 -8.05 -12.55
CA SER A 82 -7.23 -8.21 -11.45
C SER A 82 -7.44 -6.95 -10.62
N GLY A 83 -6.52 -5.97 -10.71
CA GLY A 83 -6.44 -4.85 -9.78
C GLY A 83 -5.96 -5.23 -8.37
N GLY A 84 -5.57 -6.49 -8.16
CA GLY A 84 -5.12 -7.01 -6.87
C GLY A 84 -3.70 -6.54 -6.53
N GLU A 85 -3.42 -6.49 -5.23
CA GLU A 85 -2.08 -6.19 -4.72
C GLU A 85 -1.66 -7.27 -3.72
N ILE A 86 -0.41 -7.71 -3.80
CA ILE A 86 0.17 -8.72 -2.91
C ILE A 86 1.60 -8.35 -2.53
N GLY A 87 2.06 -8.83 -1.37
CA GLY A 87 3.44 -8.66 -0.94
C GLY A 87 3.57 -8.84 0.57
N SER A 88 4.51 -8.13 1.20
CA SER A 88 4.72 -8.21 2.64
C SER A 88 4.99 -6.86 3.29
N VAL A 89 4.86 -6.83 4.62
CA VAL A 89 5.31 -5.71 5.44
C VAL A 89 6.84 -5.66 5.42
N SER A 90 7.40 -4.66 4.74
CA SER A 90 8.85 -4.49 4.56
C SER A 90 9.50 -3.70 5.70
N ALA A 91 8.74 -2.80 6.35
CA ALA A 91 9.20 -2.04 7.50
C ALA A 91 8.00 -1.58 8.35
N ALA A 92 8.21 -1.40 9.65
CA ALA A 92 7.20 -0.87 10.54
C ALA A 92 7.84 -0.22 11.77
N SER A 93 7.15 0.74 12.38
CA SER A 93 7.52 1.28 13.69
C SER A 93 7.41 0.22 14.78
N SER A 94 8.02 0.47 15.95
CA SER A 94 8.12 -0.52 17.03
C SER A 94 6.76 -1.04 17.52
N ALA A 95 5.73 -0.19 17.55
CA ALA A 95 4.36 -0.59 17.91
C ALA A 95 3.76 -1.65 16.97
N PHE A 96 4.30 -1.76 15.75
CA PHE A 96 3.83 -2.67 14.71
C PHE A 96 4.90 -3.67 14.25
N ALA A 97 6.02 -3.78 14.97
CA ALA A 97 7.15 -4.65 14.59
C ALA A 97 6.73 -6.11 14.38
N ALA A 98 5.74 -6.59 15.13
CA ALA A 98 5.17 -7.93 14.97
C ALA A 98 4.45 -8.18 13.62
N GLN A 99 4.30 -7.15 12.78
CA GLN A 99 3.75 -7.28 11.44
C GLN A 99 4.82 -7.47 10.36
N ILE A 100 6.09 -7.14 10.64
CA ILE A 100 7.19 -7.24 9.67
C ILE A 100 7.29 -8.67 9.13
N GLY A 101 7.40 -8.80 7.81
CA GLY A 101 7.48 -10.08 7.10
C GLY A 101 6.13 -10.77 6.85
N LYS A 102 5.04 -10.35 7.51
CA LYS A 102 3.71 -10.89 7.22
C LYS A 102 3.26 -10.50 5.82
N GLN A 103 2.51 -11.41 5.19
CA GLN A 103 1.94 -11.16 3.89
C GLN A 103 0.83 -10.11 4.01
N PHE A 104 0.64 -9.36 2.93
CA PHE A 104 -0.56 -8.57 2.74
C PHE A 104 -1.23 -8.94 1.43
N LYS A 105 -2.54 -8.70 1.39
CA LYS A 105 -3.33 -8.69 0.17
C LYS A 105 -4.24 -7.47 0.20
N ARG A 106 -4.31 -6.74 -0.92
CA ARG A 106 -5.34 -5.73 -1.14
C ARG A 106 -6.22 -6.14 -2.30
N VAL A 107 -7.53 -6.08 -2.09
CA VAL A 107 -8.53 -6.26 -3.13
C VAL A 107 -9.48 -5.08 -3.07
N VAL A 108 -9.50 -4.29 -4.14
CA VAL A 108 -10.24 -3.02 -4.18
C VAL A 108 -9.77 -2.11 -3.02
N ASN A 109 -10.61 -1.93 -2.00
CA ASN A 109 -10.32 -1.06 -0.86
C ASN A 109 -9.88 -1.86 0.38
N THR A 110 -10.05 -3.17 0.39
CA THR A 110 -9.78 -3.98 1.58
C THR A 110 -8.33 -4.45 1.59
N LEU A 111 -7.56 -3.96 2.56
CA LEU A 111 -6.20 -4.40 2.86
C LEU A 111 -6.22 -5.37 4.06
N THR A 112 -5.68 -6.57 3.87
CA THR A 112 -5.47 -7.54 4.94
C THR A 112 -3.98 -7.81 5.12
N ILE A 113 -3.48 -7.78 6.35
CA ILE A 113 -2.10 -8.14 6.73
C ILE A 113 -2.19 -9.29 7.72
N GLY A 114 -1.60 -10.45 7.45
CA GLY A 114 -1.81 -11.63 8.30
C GLY A 114 -1.01 -12.83 7.91
#